data_AF-A0A0G2A0X3-F1
#
_entry.id   AF-A0A0G2A0X3-F1
#
_cell.length_a   1.000
_cell.length_b   1.000
_cell.length_c   1.000
_cell.angle_alpha   90.00
_cell.angle_beta   90.00
_cell.angle_gamma   90.00
#
_symmetry.space_group_name_H-M   'P 1'
#
loop_
_entity.id
_entity.type
_entity.pdbx_description
1 polymer ?
#
loop_
_entity_poly.entity_id
_entity_poly.type
_entity_poly.pdbx_seq_one_letter_code
_entity_poly.pdbx_strand_id
1 'polypeptide(L)'
;MCDDLSGESYASCVRLLADRNKDMRVCESLSGDERVACEDPIRFSLAVEDGNLKACEAIESEHYRGSCLNRIRAQAALEGACRQFGVDERDCKETAVADQALEEGSIERCDELSENGRLECRLRVRESDRDHDRLTYDEEVALETDPRNPDTDGDRLGDGDEGTVNTDPRNPDTDGDGLGVEEGATAQ
;
A
#
# COMPACT_ATOMS: atom_id res chain seq x y z
N MET A 1 0.15 3.27 -41.39
CA MET A 1 -0.23 2.13 -40.50
C MET A 1 -1.46 2.40 -39.63
N CYS A 2 -1.97 3.64 -39.57
CA CYS A 2 -3.33 3.96 -39.11
C CYS A 2 -4.14 4.67 -40.21
N ASP A 3 -3.61 4.72 -41.44
CA ASP A 3 -4.00 5.69 -42.47
C ASP A 3 -5.40 5.41 -43.07
N ASP A 4 -5.91 4.19 -42.88
CA ASP A 4 -7.23 3.76 -43.31
C ASP A 4 -8.33 4.00 -42.26
N LEU A 5 -7.97 4.57 -41.09
CA LEU A 5 -8.89 4.84 -39.99
C LEU A 5 -9.25 6.33 -39.90
N SER A 6 -10.36 6.64 -39.25
CA SER A 6 -10.78 8.02 -38.99
C SER A 6 -11.38 8.18 -37.59
N GLY A 7 -11.39 9.43 -37.10
CA GLY A 7 -11.93 9.79 -35.78
C GLY A 7 -11.30 8.99 -34.63
N GLU A 8 -12.13 8.56 -33.69
CA GLU A 8 -11.74 7.80 -32.49
C GLU A 8 -10.90 6.54 -32.78
N SER A 9 -11.19 5.86 -33.90
CA SER A 9 -10.44 4.66 -34.31
C SER A 9 -9.01 5.01 -34.73
N TYR A 10 -8.83 6.15 -35.41
CA TYR A 10 -7.52 6.66 -35.75
C TYR A 10 -6.73 7.05 -34.49
N ALA A 11 -7.34 7.84 -33.60
CA ALA A 11 -6.70 8.27 -32.35
C ALA A 11 -6.31 7.07 -31.46
N SER A 12 -7.16 6.05 -31.37
CA SER A 12 -6.86 4.82 -30.63
C SER A 12 -5.71 4.02 -31.25
N CYS A 13 -5.65 3.92 -32.58
CA CYS A 13 -4.54 3.28 -33.28
C CYS A 13 -3.21 4.00 -33.02
N VAL A 14 -3.22 5.34 -33.12
CA VAL A 14 -2.04 6.18 -32.87
C VAL A 14 -1.51 5.98 -31.45
N ARG A 15 -2.40 6.01 -30.44
CA ARG A 15 -2.03 5.76 -29.03
C ARG A 15 -1.36 4.40 -28.82
N LEU A 16 -1.94 3.33 -29.38
CA LEU A 16 -1.38 1.99 -29.27
C LEU A 16 -0.01 1.83 -29.94
N LEU A 17 0.23 2.53 -31.05
CA LEU A 17 1.53 2.52 -31.72
C LEU A 17 2.56 3.34 -30.94
N ALA A 18 2.15 4.50 -30.43
CA ALA A 18 3.00 5.38 -29.64
C ALA A 18 3.48 4.69 -28.36
N ASP A 19 2.57 4.04 -27.63
CA ASP A 19 2.86 3.28 -26.39
C ASP A 19 3.79 2.10 -26.65
N ARG A 20 3.45 1.26 -27.64
CA ARG A 20 4.26 0.08 -28.01
C ARG A 20 5.70 0.43 -28.38
N ASN A 21 5.88 1.55 -29.07
CA ASN A 21 7.19 1.99 -29.54
C ASN A 21 7.89 2.92 -28.53
N LYS A 22 7.18 3.34 -27.46
CA LYS A 22 7.59 4.39 -26.53
C LYS A 22 8.06 5.66 -27.24
N ASP A 23 7.38 6.04 -28.32
CA ASP A 23 7.75 7.16 -29.18
C ASP A 23 6.63 8.19 -29.24
N MET A 24 6.82 9.28 -28.49
CA MET A 24 5.85 10.38 -28.42
C MET A 24 5.68 11.12 -29.74
N ARG A 25 6.63 11.02 -30.69
CA ARG A 25 6.49 11.67 -32.01
C ARG A 25 5.32 11.11 -32.79
N VAL A 26 4.92 9.87 -32.51
CA VAL A 26 3.73 9.24 -33.12
C VAL A 26 2.46 10.01 -32.73
N CYS A 27 2.44 10.66 -31.56
CA CYS A 27 1.32 11.48 -31.09
C CYS A 27 1.23 12.87 -31.76
N GLU A 28 2.21 13.29 -32.57
CA GLU A 28 2.22 14.62 -33.21
C GLU A 28 1.06 14.83 -34.21
N SER A 29 0.47 13.74 -34.71
CA SER A 29 -0.72 13.80 -35.56
C SER A 29 -2.02 14.06 -34.80
N LEU A 30 -2.00 14.00 -33.47
CA LEU A 30 -3.14 14.31 -32.59
C LEU A 30 -3.03 15.74 -32.05
N SER A 31 -4.14 16.26 -31.52
CA SER A 31 -4.18 17.61 -30.96
C SER A 31 -5.08 17.68 -29.72
N GLY A 32 -4.86 18.70 -28.88
CA GLY A 32 -5.61 18.89 -27.65
C GLY A 32 -5.57 17.67 -26.74
N ASP A 33 -6.73 17.32 -26.17
CA ASP A 33 -6.86 16.24 -25.18
C ASP A 33 -6.46 14.86 -25.74
N GLU A 34 -6.67 14.60 -27.04
CA GLU A 34 -6.27 13.33 -27.66
C GLU A 34 -4.75 13.15 -27.67
N ARG A 35 -4.01 14.26 -27.86
CA ARG A 35 -2.55 14.25 -27.81
C ARG A 35 -2.05 14.03 -26.39
N VAL A 36 -2.66 14.69 -25.42
CA VAL A 36 -2.35 14.48 -23.98
C VAL A 36 -2.60 13.02 -23.60
N ALA A 37 -3.75 12.46 -23.98
CA ALA A 37 -4.10 11.06 -23.73
C ALA A 37 -3.18 10.05 -24.46
N CYS A 38 -2.40 10.50 -25.44
CA CYS A 38 -1.39 9.71 -26.15
C CYS A 38 -0.02 9.82 -25.49
N GLU A 39 0.42 11.02 -25.13
CA GLU A 39 1.77 11.28 -24.62
C GLU A 39 1.91 10.94 -23.14
N ASP A 40 0.91 11.22 -22.31
CA ASP A 40 1.02 11.07 -20.84
C ASP A 40 1.25 9.63 -20.36
N PRO A 41 0.60 8.58 -20.92
CA PRO A 41 0.92 7.19 -20.56
C PRO A 41 2.37 6.81 -20.89
N ILE A 42 2.93 7.37 -21.97
CA ILE A 42 4.32 7.13 -22.39
C ILE A 42 5.27 7.85 -21.44
N ARG A 43 4.99 9.12 -21.12
CA ARG A 43 5.74 9.89 -20.12
C ARG A 43 5.74 9.19 -18.77
N PHE A 44 4.59 8.70 -18.32
CA PHE A 44 4.45 7.91 -17.09
C PHE A 44 5.38 6.69 -17.12
N SER A 45 5.30 5.88 -18.18
CA SER A 45 6.03 4.63 -18.26
C SER A 45 7.55 4.86 -18.29
N LEU A 46 8.01 5.82 -19.11
CA LEU A 46 9.43 6.18 -19.19
C LEU A 46 9.94 6.78 -17.87
N ALA A 47 9.20 7.71 -17.27
CA ALA A 47 9.60 8.35 -16.02
C ALA A 47 9.75 7.34 -14.87
N VAL A 48 8.82 6.39 -14.77
CA VAL A 48 8.87 5.31 -13.79
C VAL A 48 10.04 4.37 -14.04
N GLU A 49 10.28 3.96 -15.29
CA GLU A 49 11.41 3.08 -15.65
C GLU A 49 12.77 3.73 -15.34
N ASP A 50 12.89 5.03 -15.59
CA ASP A 50 14.12 5.80 -15.33
C ASP A 50 14.23 6.28 -13.88
N GLY A 51 13.18 6.13 -13.07
CA GLY A 51 13.14 6.68 -11.71
C GLY A 51 13.21 8.22 -11.64
N ASN A 52 12.71 8.91 -12.67
CA ASN A 52 12.87 10.35 -12.83
C ASN A 52 11.62 11.13 -12.39
N LEU A 53 11.64 11.64 -11.15
CA LEU A 53 10.53 12.46 -10.61
C LEU A 53 10.22 13.71 -11.45
N LYS A 54 11.24 14.38 -12.01
CA LYS A 54 11.02 15.57 -12.84
C LYS A 54 10.30 15.23 -14.14
N ALA A 55 10.51 14.03 -14.67
CA ALA A 55 9.77 13.56 -15.84
C ALA A 55 8.29 13.34 -15.51
N CYS A 56 7.95 12.92 -14.27
CA CYS A 56 6.55 12.87 -13.84
C CYS A 56 5.90 14.26 -13.80
N GLU A 57 6.62 15.31 -13.42
CA GLU A 57 6.07 16.68 -13.35
C GLU A 57 5.67 17.23 -14.72
N ALA A 58 6.24 16.70 -15.80
CA ALA A 58 5.91 17.05 -17.18
C ALA A 58 4.63 16.38 -17.71
N ILE A 59 4.01 15.49 -16.93
CA ILE A 59 2.73 14.86 -17.26
C ILE A 59 1.60 15.84 -16.98
N GLU A 60 0.73 16.07 -17.97
CA GLU A 60 -0.36 17.04 -17.86
C GLU A 60 -1.53 16.50 -17.03
N SER A 61 -1.89 15.24 -17.23
CA SER A 61 -2.92 14.54 -16.48
C SER A 61 -2.53 14.39 -15.01
N GLU A 62 -3.32 14.98 -14.13
CA GLU A 62 -3.09 14.90 -12.67
C GLU A 62 -3.09 13.46 -12.16
N HIS A 63 -3.93 12.60 -12.76
CA HIS A 63 -4.02 11.19 -12.41
C HIS A 63 -2.72 10.43 -12.72
N TYR A 64 -2.18 10.60 -13.94
CA TYR A 64 -0.92 9.96 -14.32
C TYR A 64 0.26 10.58 -13.57
N ARG A 65 0.29 11.91 -13.39
CA ARG A 65 1.35 12.59 -12.64
C ARG A 65 1.41 12.12 -11.19
N GLY A 66 0.28 12.09 -10.50
CA GLY A 66 0.20 11.63 -9.12
C GLY A 66 0.62 10.17 -8.98
N SER A 67 0.11 9.30 -9.86
CA SER A 67 0.48 7.88 -9.88
C SER A 67 1.98 7.68 -10.15
N CYS A 68 2.56 8.47 -11.06
CA CYS A 68 3.99 8.43 -11.41
C CYS A 68 4.86 8.76 -10.20
N LEU A 69 4.57 9.91 -9.57
CA LEU A 69 5.31 10.38 -8.39
C LEU A 69 5.21 9.38 -7.24
N ASN A 70 4.01 8.86 -6.96
CA ASN A 70 3.81 7.89 -5.88
C ASN A 70 4.58 6.60 -6.11
N ARG A 71 4.57 6.08 -7.36
CA ARG A 71 5.28 4.85 -7.70
C ARG A 71 6.80 4.99 -7.57
N ILE A 72 7.37 6.10 -8.03
CA ILE A 72 8.81 6.36 -7.89
C ILE A 72 9.19 6.56 -6.42
N ARG A 73 8.40 7.31 -5.65
CA ARG A 73 8.65 7.50 -4.20
C ARG A 73 8.61 6.17 -3.44
N ALA A 74 7.62 5.33 -3.72
CA ALA A 74 7.51 4.00 -3.11
C ALA A 74 8.71 3.12 -3.46
N GLN A 75 9.13 3.09 -4.74
CA GLN A 75 10.33 2.36 -5.15
C GLN A 75 11.59 2.87 -4.45
N ALA A 76 11.76 4.18 -4.40
CA ALA A 76 12.91 4.79 -3.74
C ALA A 76 12.98 4.48 -2.24
N ALA A 77 11.82 4.44 -1.56
CA ALA A 77 11.72 4.06 -0.16
C ALA A 77 12.07 2.58 0.05
N LEU A 78 11.53 1.68 -0.79
CA LEU A 78 11.82 0.23 -0.75
C LEU A 78 13.30 -0.08 -0.97
N GLU A 79 13.96 0.62 -1.89
CA GLU A 79 15.38 0.43 -2.19
C GLU A 79 16.30 1.16 -1.19
N GLY A 80 15.76 1.98 -0.28
CA GLY A 80 16.54 2.86 0.59
C GLY A 80 17.39 3.89 -0.18
N ALA A 81 16.99 4.22 -1.41
CA ALA A 81 17.80 4.95 -2.39
C ALA A 81 17.26 6.37 -2.68
N CYS A 82 16.64 7.02 -1.71
CA CYS A 82 15.85 8.24 -1.92
C CYS A 82 16.61 9.40 -2.57
N ARG A 83 17.88 9.62 -2.16
CA ARG A 83 18.74 10.60 -2.81
C ARG A 83 19.00 10.28 -4.29
N GLN A 84 19.08 9.01 -4.66
CA GLN A 84 19.32 8.58 -6.04
C GLN A 84 18.13 8.92 -6.93
N PHE A 85 16.91 8.74 -6.43
CA PHE A 85 15.67 9.06 -7.14
C PHE A 85 15.25 10.55 -7.01
N GLY A 86 16.02 11.35 -6.27
CA GLY A 86 15.71 12.76 -6.02
C GLY A 86 14.51 12.99 -5.11
N VAL A 87 14.13 11.99 -4.31
CA VAL A 87 13.09 12.08 -3.28
C VAL A 87 13.69 12.75 -2.03
N ASP A 88 12.93 13.61 -1.35
CA ASP A 88 13.35 14.18 -0.06
C ASP A 88 13.58 13.05 0.95
N GLU A 89 14.71 13.08 1.66
CA GLU A 89 15.04 12.03 2.63
C GLU A 89 14.04 11.95 3.77
N ARG A 90 13.36 13.06 4.08
CA ARG A 90 12.30 13.08 5.09
C ARG A 90 11.12 12.23 4.63
N ASP A 91 10.64 12.41 3.39
CA ASP A 91 9.50 11.66 2.85
C ASP A 91 9.76 10.14 2.89
N CYS A 92 10.99 9.73 2.56
CA CYS A 92 11.38 8.34 2.63
C CYS A 92 11.52 7.81 4.05
N LYS A 93 12.10 8.60 4.96
CA LYS A 93 12.18 8.23 6.37
C LYS A 93 10.77 8.06 6.95
N GLU A 94 9.86 8.95 6.60
CA GLU A 94 8.48 8.89 7.09
C GLU A 94 7.75 7.64 6.60
N THR A 95 7.93 7.29 5.32
CA THR A 95 7.36 6.06 4.75
C THR A 95 7.93 4.82 5.45
N ALA A 96 9.26 4.75 5.60
CA ALA A 96 9.93 3.61 6.23
C ALA A 96 9.50 3.42 7.69
N VAL A 97 9.39 4.51 8.46
CA VAL A 97 8.92 4.46 9.86
C VAL A 97 7.44 4.04 9.92
N ALA A 98 6.60 4.54 9.01
CA ALA A 98 5.19 4.15 8.98
C ALA A 98 4.98 2.67 8.63
N ASP A 99 5.75 2.13 7.68
CA ASP A 99 5.67 0.71 7.32
C ASP A 99 6.19 -0.17 8.46
N GLN A 100 7.28 0.24 9.11
CA GLN A 100 7.77 -0.42 10.33
C GLN A 100 6.75 -0.40 11.48
N ALA A 101 6.01 0.71 11.66
CA ALA A 101 4.96 0.81 12.68
C ALA A 101 3.83 -0.21 12.42
N LEU A 102 3.47 -0.40 11.15
CA LEU A 102 2.45 -1.39 10.74
C LEU A 102 2.94 -2.82 10.89
N GLU A 103 4.18 -3.10 10.49
CA GLU A 103 4.75 -4.45 10.59
C GLU A 103 4.79 -4.94 12.04
N GLU A 104 5.07 -4.02 12.97
CA GLU A 104 5.20 -4.33 14.39
C GLU A 104 3.92 -4.14 15.20
N GLY A 105 2.86 -3.56 14.63
CA GLY A 105 1.67 -3.16 15.39
C GLY A 105 2.03 -2.16 16.50
N SER A 106 2.87 -1.16 16.20
CA SER A 106 3.37 -0.22 17.21
C SER A 106 2.98 1.22 16.88
N ILE A 107 1.93 1.72 17.55
CA ILE A 107 1.47 3.10 17.37
C ILE A 107 2.51 4.13 17.83
N GLU A 108 3.38 3.77 18.78
CA GLU A 108 4.42 4.65 19.32
C GLU A 108 5.49 4.98 18.28
N ARG A 109 5.75 4.07 17.32
CA ARG A 109 6.71 4.34 16.22
C ARG A 109 6.30 5.52 15.36
N CYS A 110 5.00 5.78 15.23
CA CYS A 110 4.50 6.93 14.49
C CYS A 110 4.93 8.28 15.11
N ASP A 111 5.40 8.31 16.37
CA ASP A 111 5.79 9.55 17.04
C ASP A 111 7.08 10.17 16.49
N GLU A 112 7.88 9.38 15.76
CA GLU A 112 9.08 9.85 15.06
C GLU A 112 8.78 10.68 13.79
N LEU A 113 7.52 10.70 13.34
CA LEU A 113 7.08 11.36 12.12
C LEU A 113 6.72 12.84 12.32
N SER A 114 6.61 13.59 11.22
CA SER A 114 6.00 14.93 11.24
C SER A 114 4.55 14.89 11.75
N GLU A 115 3.97 16.04 12.08
CA GLU A 115 2.59 16.12 12.58
C GLU A 115 1.58 15.44 11.63
N ASN A 116 1.70 15.71 10.33
CA ASN A 116 0.84 15.09 9.32
C ASN A 116 1.17 13.60 9.14
N GLY A 117 2.45 13.24 9.02
CA GLY A 117 2.87 11.85 8.87
C GLY A 117 2.48 10.98 10.06
N ARG A 118 2.54 11.53 11.28
CA ARG A 118 2.12 10.88 12.52
C ARG A 118 0.63 10.59 12.50
N LEU A 119 -0.20 11.55 12.11
CA LEU A 119 -1.65 11.34 12.05
C LEU A 119 -2.00 10.23 11.07
N GLU A 120 -1.44 10.25 9.85
CA GLU A 120 -1.69 9.20 8.87
C GLU A 120 -1.16 7.82 9.30
N CYS A 121 0.06 7.76 9.83
CA CYS A 121 0.64 6.51 10.35
C CYS A 121 -0.23 5.90 11.44
N ARG A 122 -0.64 6.70 12.43
CA ARG A 122 -1.49 6.22 13.52
C ARG A 122 -2.84 5.71 13.03
N LEU A 123 -3.46 6.40 12.07
CA LEU A 123 -4.72 5.95 11.47
C LEU A 123 -4.56 4.59 10.77
N ARG A 124 -3.50 4.44 9.96
CA ARG A 124 -3.20 3.16 9.28
C ARG A 124 -2.99 2.02 10.27
N VAL A 125 -2.25 2.24 11.37
CA VAL A 125 -2.00 1.22 12.40
C VAL A 125 -3.29 0.86 13.13
N ARG A 126 -4.11 1.84 13.50
CA ARG A 126 -5.36 1.60 14.24
C ARG A 126 -6.39 0.79 13.46
N GLU A 127 -6.47 1.04 12.16
CA GLU A 127 -7.42 0.36 11.27
C GLU A 127 -6.86 -0.94 10.65
N SER A 128 -5.60 -1.30 10.96
CA SER A 128 -5.02 -2.53 10.43
C SER A 128 -5.53 -3.75 11.19
N ASP A 129 -5.92 -4.77 10.43
CA ASP A 129 -6.13 -6.15 10.87
C ASP A 129 -4.89 -6.93 10.43
N ARG A 130 -3.94 -7.11 11.34
CA ARG A 130 -2.53 -7.40 10.99
C ARG A 130 -2.25 -8.89 10.90
N ASP A 131 -2.91 -9.70 11.70
CA ASP A 131 -2.86 -11.16 11.67
C ASP A 131 -4.08 -11.80 10.99
N HIS A 132 -5.02 -10.97 10.53
CA HIS A 132 -6.14 -11.34 9.65
C HIS A 132 -7.19 -12.20 10.35
N ASP A 133 -7.44 -11.94 11.63
CA ASP A 133 -8.42 -12.64 12.44
C ASP A 133 -9.81 -11.94 12.45
N ARG A 134 -9.89 -10.74 11.83
CA ARG A 134 -11.03 -9.81 11.73
C ARG A 134 -11.18 -8.83 12.90
N LEU A 135 -10.16 -8.66 13.72
CA LEU A 135 -10.06 -7.56 14.67
C LEU A 135 -9.10 -6.50 14.13
N THR A 136 -9.48 -5.24 14.29
CA THR A 136 -8.56 -4.12 14.07
C THR A 136 -7.66 -3.95 15.29
N TYR A 137 -6.49 -3.35 15.11
CA TYR A 137 -5.57 -3.03 16.20
C TYR A 137 -6.25 -2.35 17.41
N ASP A 138 -7.16 -1.38 17.18
CA ASP A 138 -7.87 -0.71 18.29
C ASP A 138 -8.84 -1.67 19.02
N GLU A 139 -9.43 -2.64 18.32
CA GLU A 139 -10.26 -3.70 18.92
C GLU A 139 -9.41 -4.69 19.72
N GLU A 140 -8.26 -5.10 19.19
CA GLU A 140 -7.32 -6.00 19.87
C GLU A 140 -6.76 -5.38 21.15
N VAL A 141 -6.38 -4.09 21.10
CA VAL A 141 -5.98 -3.34 22.29
C VAL A 141 -7.11 -3.26 23.33
N ALA A 142 -8.37 -3.16 22.89
CA ALA A 142 -9.52 -3.14 23.80
C ALA A 142 -9.82 -4.51 24.42
N LEU A 143 -9.53 -5.59 23.71
CA LEU A 143 -9.65 -6.99 24.17
C LEU A 143 -8.40 -7.49 24.92
N GLU A 144 -7.32 -6.69 24.90
CA GLU A 144 -6.01 -7.04 25.46
C GLU A 144 -5.40 -8.29 24.81
N THR A 145 -5.64 -8.49 23.50
CA THR A 145 -5.07 -9.54 22.65
C THR A 145 -3.78 -9.07 21.95
N ASP A 146 -2.98 -9.96 21.35
CA ASP A 146 -1.74 -9.60 20.62
C ASP A 146 -2.04 -9.33 19.14
N PRO A 147 -1.85 -8.09 18.62
CA PRO A 147 -2.12 -7.69 17.23
C PRO A 147 -1.37 -8.42 16.11
N ARG A 148 -0.63 -9.45 16.45
CA ARG A 148 0.21 -10.23 15.54
C ARG A 148 0.00 -11.73 15.73
N ASN A 149 -0.92 -12.10 16.60
CA ASN A 149 -1.21 -13.48 16.92
C ASN A 149 -2.73 -13.67 16.86
N PRO A 150 -3.25 -14.35 15.82
CA PRO A 150 -4.68 -14.41 15.58
C PRO A 150 -5.45 -15.29 16.58
N ASP A 151 -4.78 -15.81 17.60
CA ASP A 151 -5.22 -16.76 18.63
C ASP A 151 -4.32 -16.56 19.86
N THR A 152 -4.68 -15.58 20.69
CA THR A 152 -3.84 -15.03 21.76
C THR A 152 -3.57 -16.04 22.87
N ASP A 153 -4.55 -16.88 23.22
CA ASP A 153 -4.40 -17.89 24.26
C ASP A 153 -3.97 -19.28 23.75
N GLY A 154 -4.02 -19.49 22.43
CA GLY A 154 -3.51 -20.68 21.77
C GLY A 154 -4.45 -21.87 21.82
N ASP A 155 -5.76 -21.66 22.00
CA ASP A 155 -6.77 -22.72 22.09
C ASP A 155 -7.28 -23.21 20.72
N ARG A 156 -6.80 -22.57 19.64
CA ARG A 156 -7.13 -22.81 18.21
C ARG A 156 -8.45 -22.23 17.75
N LEU A 157 -9.08 -21.39 18.56
CA LEU A 157 -10.13 -20.47 18.14
C LEU A 157 -9.51 -19.08 18.03
N GLY A 158 -9.76 -18.36 16.94
CA GLY A 158 -9.11 -17.06 16.76
C GLY A 158 -9.79 -15.97 17.60
N ASP A 159 -9.04 -14.96 18.05
CA ASP A 159 -9.54 -13.92 18.97
C ASP A 159 -10.82 -13.25 18.43
N GLY A 160 -10.84 -12.95 17.13
CA GLY A 160 -12.02 -12.42 16.44
C GLY A 160 -13.21 -13.38 16.39
N ASP A 161 -12.99 -14.70 16.32
CA ASP A 161 -14.06 -15.70 16.39
C ASP A 161 -14.61 -15.85 17.81
N GLU A 162 -13.74 -15.81 18.82
CA GLU A 162 -14.09 -15.88 20.22
C GLU A 162 -15.05 -14.76 20.64
N GLY A 163 -14.81 -13.55 20.16
CA GLY A 163 -15.73 -12.43 20.32
C GLY A 163 -17.13 -12.69 19.75
N THR A 164 -17.26 -13.51 18.69
CA THR A 164 -18.57 -13.86 18.11
C THR A 164 -19.32 -14.94 18.88
N VAL A 165 -18.59 -15.87 19.50
CA VAL A 165 -19.17 -16.97 20.30
C VAL A 165 -19.27 -16.62 21.79
N ASN A 166 -18.78 -15.45 22.20
CA ASN A 166 -18.75 -14.95 23.58
C ASN A 166 -17.83 -15.77 24.49
N THR A 167 -16.67 -16.21 23.98
CA THR A 167 -15.55 -16.70 24.79
C THR A 167 -14.55 -15.56 25.07
N ASP A 168 -13.64 -15.74 26.03
CA ASP A 168 -12.62 -14.77 26.42
C ASP A 168 -11.32 -15.13 25.69
N PRO A 169 -10.84 -14.30 24.75
CA PRO A 169 -9.70 -14.61 23.87
C PRO A 169 -8.32 -14.66 24.54
N ARG A 170 -8.33 -14.76 25.86
CA ARG A 170 -7.15 -14.82 26.72
C ARG A 170 -7.28 -15.96 27.71
N ASN A 171 -8.29 -16.79 27.55
CA ASN A 171 -8.61 -17.88 28.42
C ASN A 171 -8.94 -19.14 27.59
N PRO A 172 -7.98 -20.09 27.50
CA PRO A 172 -8.07 -21.23 26.59
C PRO A 172 -9.09 -22.31 27.04
N ASP A 173 -9.94 -21.98 28.01
CA ASP A 173 -11.02 -22.83 28.55
C ASP A 173 -12.11 -21.92 29.17
N THR A 174 -12.64 -20.99 28.36
CA THR A 174 -13.59 -19.98 28.85
C THR A 174 -14.85 -20.58 29.49
N ASP A 175 -15.37 -21.67 28.94
CA ASP A 175 -16.59 -22.33 29.45
C ASP A 175 -16.31 -23.50 30.41
N GLY A 176 -15.04 -23.83 30.64
CA GLY A 176 -14.60 -24.82 31.63
C GLY A 176 -14.97 -26.25 31.25
N ASP A 177 -15.16 -26.54 29.97
CA ASP A 177 -15.51 -27.87 29.47
C ASP A 177 -14.28 -28.75 29.18
N GLY A 178 -13.08 -28.15 29.21
CA GLY A 178 -11.79 -28.82 29.00
C GLY A 178 -11.42 -29.03 27.53
N LEU A 179 -12.17 -28.46 26.57
CA LEU A 179 -11.87 -28.45 25.14
C LEU A 179 -11.21 -27.11 24.78
N GLY A 180 -9.87 -27.07 24.77
CA GLY A 180 -9.09 -25.86 24.46
C GLY A 180 -7.72 -25.88 25.15
N VAL A 181 -7.63 -26.61 26.27
CA VAL A 181 -6.35 -26.95 26.91
C VAL A 181 -5.59 -28.03 26.14
N GLU A 182 -4.35 -27.76 25.73
CA GLU A 182 -3.42 -28.85 25.41
C GLU A 182 -3.16 -29.66 26.69
N GLU A 183 -3.73 -30.87 26.81
CA GLU A 183 -3.39 -31.85 27.85
C GLU A 183 -1.91 -32.24 27.72
N GLY A 184 -1.01 -31.44 28.28
CA GLY A 184 0.44 -31.59 28.06
C GLY A 184 1.37 -31.14 29.18
N ALA A 185 0.87 -30.63 30.31
CA ALA A 185 1.70 -30.22 31.46
C ALA A 185 1.54 -31.15 32.68
N THR A 186 2.29 -32.25 32.63
CA THR A 186 2.76 -33.09 33.77
C THR A 186 1.71 -33.75 34.68
N ALA A 187 1.45 -35.04 34.42
CA ALA A 187 1.22 -36.01 35.48
C ALA A 187 2.54 -36.74 35.79
N GLN A 188 3.18 -36.41 36.92
CA GLN A 188 4.12 -37.29 37.60
C GLN A 188 4.14 -37.06 39.10
#